data_AF-A0A8I6RTY7-F1
#
_entry.id   AF-A0A8I6RTY7-F1
#
_cell.length_a   1.000
_cell.length_b   1.000
_cell.length_c   1.000
_cell.angle_alpha   90.00
_cell.angle_beta   90.00
_cell.angle_gamma   90.00
#
_symmetry.space_group_name_H-M   'P 1'
#
loop_
_entity.id
_entity.type
_entity.pdbx_description
1 polymer ?
#
loop_
_entity_poly.entity_id
_entity_poly.type
_entity_poly.pdbx_seq_one_letter_code
_entity_poly.pdbx_strand_id
1 'polypeptide(L)'
;MYGGSFLWTVFITLNIFVLVYNGCAYADASTVSQRILSGDELNLKHLIGLRKNQTSFDHAIVNEMSPTDQNLTREWLVFHLNDLKFDLAQMTSSASETDKNLIKQLDRDYWHSVPLINDTDSAFTKYEYILTIFDHQMEHNVHSPADLETPYWKTVEKFLLVSLFG
;
A
#
# COMPACT_ATOMS: atom_id res chain seq x y z
N MET A 1 31.40 14.89 15.16
CA MET A 1 29.96 14.54 15.27
C MET A 1 29.18 15.34 14.25
N TYR A 2 29.03 14.85 13.02
CA TYR A 2 28.09 15.34 11.99
C TYR A 2 27.92 14.25 10.91
N GLY A 3 27.49 13.04 11.32
CA GLY A 3 27.37 11.88 10.42
C GLY A 3 25.93 11.44 10.13
N GLY A 4 24.97 11.76 10.99
CA GLY A 4 23.58 11.27 10.87
C GLY A 4 22.64 12.16 10.04
N SER A 5 22.97 13.44 9.87
CA SER A 5 22.07 14.41 9.20
C SER A 5 22.14 14.34 7.67
N PHE A 6 23.26 13.89 7.09
CA PHE A 6 23.45 13.90 5.64
C PHE A 6 22.62 12.80 4.97
N LEU A 7 22.62 11.57 5.51
CA LEU A 7 21.81 10.48 4.98
C LEU A 7 20.31 10.77 5.08
N TRP A 8 19.86 11.37 6.19
CA TRP A 8 18.46 11.76 6.39
C TRP A 8 18.00 12.83 5.40
N THR A 9 18.86 13.81 5.13
CA THR A 9 18.58 14.87 4.16
C THR A 9 18.57 14.32 2.73
N VAL A 10 19.50 13.41 2.40
CA VAL A 10 19.52 12.70 1.12
C VAL A 10 18.24 11.88 0.92
N PHE A 11 17.79 11.15 1.95
CA PHE A 11 16.52 10.39 1.91
C PHE A 11 15.31 11.28 1.62
N ILE A 12 15.20 12.45 2.27
CA ILE A 12 14.11 13.40 2.00
C ILE A 12 14.22 13.96 0.58
N THR A 13 15.42 14.39 0.16
CA THR A 13 15.58 14.95 -1.19
C THR A 13 15.36 13.92 -2.29
N LEU A 14 15.75 12.65 -2.11
CA LEU A 14 15.49 11.59 -3.09
C LEU A 14 13.99 11.28 -3.20
N ASN A 15 13.28 11.17 -2.07
CA ASN A 15 11.85 10.93 -2.06
C ASN A 15 11.08 12.07 -2.76
N ILE A 16 11.46 13.32 -2.51
CA ILE A 16 10.86 14.48 -3.18
C ILE A 16 11.19 14.48 -4.69
N PHE A 17 12.41 14.14 -5.09
CA PHE A 17 12.79 14.10 -6.51
C PHE A 17 12.07 12.98 -7.28
N VAL A 18 11.90 11.80 -6.67
CA VAL A 18 11.12 10.70 -7.25
C VAL A 18 9.64 11.06 -7.39
N LEU A 19 9.06 11.77 -6.41
CA LEU A 19 7.69 12.29 -6.46
C LEU A 19 7.50 13.30 -7.60
N VAL A 20 8.46 14.21 -7.82
CA VAL A 20 8.35 15.26 -8.83
C VAL A 20 8.64 14.75 -10.25
N TYR A 21 9.59 13.81 -10.42
CA TYR A 21 9.95 13.30 -11.75
C TYR A 21 8.90 12.32 -12.32
N ASN A 22 8.29 11.48 -11.48
CA ASN A 22 7.25 10.55 -11.92
C ASN A 22 5.91 11.24 -12.24
N GLY A 23 5.64 12.41 -11.64
CA GLY A 23 4.46 13.21 -11.97
C GLY A 23 4.48 13.84 -13.39
N CYS A 24 5.65 13.95 -14.03
CA CYS A 24 5.79 14.52 -15.37
C CYS A 24 6.04 13.48 -16.49
N ALA A 25 6.46 12.25 -16.16
CA ALA A 25 6.93 11.29 -17.17
C ALA A 25 5.89 10.28 -17.67
N TYR A 26 4.71 10.17 -17.03
CA TYR A 26 3.70 9.16 -17.39
C TYR A 26 2.57 9.69 -18.29
N ALA A 27 2.85 10.75 -19.04
CA ALA A 27 2.04 11.15 -20.18
C ALA A 27 2.65 10.62 -21.49
N ASP A 28 2.98 9.32 -21.58
CA ASP A 28 2.95 8.65 -22.88
C ASP A 28 3.00 7.11 -22.84
N ALA A 29 2.08 6.56 -23.64
CA ALA A 29 2.13 5.29 -24.36
C ALA A 29 2.46 3.97 -23.61
N SER A 30 1.43 3.20 -23.27
CA SER A 30 1.37 1.81 -23.73
C SER A 30 -0.06 1.35 -24.02
N THR A 31 -0.22 0.83 -25.23
CA THR A 31 -1.44 0.28 -25.81
C THR A 31 -1.83 -1.03 -25.14
N VAL A 32 -2.78 -0.99 -24.20
CA VAL A 32 -3.56 -2.15 -23.75
C VAL A 32 -5.01 -1.70 -23.65
N SER A 33 -5.86 -2.21 -24.56
CA SER A 33 -7.34 -2.13 -24.59
C SER A 33 -7.97 -1.12 -23.62
N GLN A 34 -7.89 0.17 -23.95
CA GLN A 34 -8.25 1.26 -23.03
C GLN A 34 -9.77 1.35 -22.82
N ARG A 35 -10.25 0.75 -21.73
CA ARG A 35 -11.30 1.41 -20.94
C ARG A 35 -10.66 2.71 -20.45
N ILE A 36 -11.27 3.86 -20.72
CA ILE A 36 -10.77 5.14 -20.20
C ILE A 36 -10.86 5.06 -18.68
N LEU A 37 -9.72 4.84 -18.02
CA LEU A 37 -9.61 4.85 -16.57
C LEU A 37 -9.87 6.28 -16.08
N SER A 38 -10.60 6.46 -14.98
CA SER A 38 -10.72 7.79 -14.39
C SER A 38 -9.41 8.24 -13.74
N GLY A 39 -9.30 9.55 -13.49
CA GLY A 39 -8.19 10.11 -12.71
C GLY A 39 -8.04 9.44 -11.34
N ASP A 40 -9.16 9.12 -10.67
CA ASP A 40 -9.13 8.47 -9.35
C ASP A 40 -8.64 7.01 -9.43
N GLU A 41 -9.00 6.28 -10.50
CA GLU A 41 -8.53 4.92 -10.71
C GLU A 41 -7.02 4.89 -11.00
N LEU A 42 -6.56 5.82 -11.82
CA LEU A 42 -5.14 6.02 -12.09
C LEU A 42 -4.39 6.42 -10.82
N ASN A 43 -4.97 7.28 -9.98
CA ASN A 43 -4.37 7.70 -8.72
C ASN A 43 -4.21 6.51 -7.76
N LEU A 44 -5.25 5.70 -7.56
CA LEU A 44 -5.17 4.57 -6.64
C LEU A 44 -4.22 3.46 -7.14
N LYS A 45 -4.24 3.16 -8.45
CA LYS A 45 -3.25 2.26 -9.08
C LYS A 45 -1.83 2.79 -8.91
N HIS A 46 -1.63 4.09 -9.10
CA HIS A 46 -0.35 4.74 -8.88
C HIS A 46 0.09 4.64 -7.41
N LEU A 47 -0.80 4.87 -6.45
CA LEU A 47 -0.50 4.71 -5.02
C LEU A 47 -0.10 3.27 -4.66
N ILE A 48 -0.81 2.27 -5.18
CA ILE A 48 -0.46 0.85 -4.99
C ILE A 48 0.93 0.58 -5.56
N GLY A 49 1.21 1.01 -6.80
CA GLY A 49 2.52 0.82 -7.44
C GLY A 49 3.66 1.52 -6.70
N LEU A 50 3.42 2.76 -6.25
CA LEU A 50 4.37 3.53 -5.44
C LEU A 50 4.69 2.81 -4.13
N ARG A 51 3.68 2.26 -3.45
CA ARG A 51 3.90 1.49 -2.21
C ARG A 51 4.62 0.18 -2.46
N LYS A 52 4.31 -0.58 -3.51
CA LYS A 52 5.06 -1.79 -3.86
C LYS A 52 6.56 -1.49 -4.03
N ASN A 53 6.89 -0.41 -4.75
CA ASN A 53 8.29 0.01 -4.95
C ASN A 53 8.96 0.45 -3.66
N GLN A 54 8.26 1.26 -2.85
CA GLN A 54 8.79 1.74 -1.58
C GLN A 54 9.03 0.59 -0.60
N THR A 55 8.06 -0.31 -0.43
CA THR A 55 8.18 -1.48 0.44
C THR A 55 9.35 -2.36 0.03
N SER A 56 9.54 -2.60 -1.27
CA SER A 56 10.69 -3.39 -1.76
C SER A 56 12.04 -2.73 -1.42
N PHE A 57 12.13 -1.40 -1.57
CA PHE A 57 13.32 -0.64 -1.20
C PHE A 57 13.57 -0.66 0.31
N ASP A 58 12.55 -0.40 1.11
CA ASP A 58 12.63 -0.38 2.56
C ASP A 58 13.00 -1.77 3.12
N HIS A 59 12.45 -2.84 2.53
CA HIS A 59 12.78 -4.20 2.90
C HIS A 59 14.28 -4.48 2.72
N ALA A 60 14.87 -4.06 1.59
CA ALA A 60 16.30 -4.23 1.35
C ALA A 60 17.17 -3.49 2.38
N ILE A 61 16.79 -2.26 2.76
CA ILE A 61 17.56 -1.46 3.72
C ILE A 61 17.41 -2.00 5.14
N VAL A 62 16.20 -2.34 5.55
CA VAL A 62 15.92 -2.79 6.93
C VAL A 62 16.67 -4.07 7.26
N ASN A 63 16.90 -4.94 6.27
CA ASN A 63 17.74 -6.13 6.43
C ASN A 63 19.20 -5.82 6.80
N GLU A 64 19.70 -4.61 6.51
CA GLU A 64 21.03 -4.14 6.89
C GLU A 64 21.04 -3.38 8.24
N MET A 65 19.87 -3.11 8.82
CA MET A 65 19.75 -2.37 10.08
C MET A 65 19.99 -3.25 11.31
N SER A 66 20.05 -2.62 12.49
CA SER A 66 20.18 -3.34 13.76
C SER A 66 18.95 -4.21 14.06
N PRO A 67 19.08 -5.30 14.85
CA PRO A 67 17.94 -6.14 15.23
C PRO A 67 16.81 -5.35 15.92
N THR A 68 17.15 -4.29 16.65
CA THR A 68 16.17 -3.40 17.29
C THR A 68 15.36 -2.65 16.24
N ASP A 69 16.01 -2.08 15.23
CA ASP A 69 15.33 -1.32 14.16
C ASP A 69 14.49 -2.24 13.26
N GLN A 70 14.98 -3.45 13.00
CA GLN A 70 14.22 -4.50 12.31
C GLN A 70 12.94 -4.85 13.09
N ASN A 71 13.04 -5.02 14.41
CA ASN A 71 11.90 -5.32 15.27
C ASN A 71 10.88 -4.16 15.31
N LEU A 72 11.36 -2.92 15.43
CA LEU A 72 10.51 -1.72 15.38
C LEU A 72 9.76 -1.62 14.05
N THR A 73 10.46 -1.88 12.94
CA THR A 73 9.85 -1.92 11.60
C THR A 73 8.75 -2.97 11.51
N ARG A 74 9.03 -4.18 12.01
CA ARG A 74 8.03 -5.26 12.06
C ARG A 74 6.80 -4.85 12.85
N GLU A 75 6.97 -4.28 14.04
CA GLU A 75 5.87 -3.81 14.89
C GLU A 75 5.05 -2.72 14.20
N TRP A 76 5.71 -1.79 13.51
CA TRP A 76 5.06 -0.74 12.76
C TRP A 76 4.21 -1.31 11.60
N LEU A 77 4.74 -2.26 10.83
CA LEU A 77 4.00 -2.93 9.75
C LEU A 77 2.79 -3.69 10.29
N VAL A 78 2.95 -4.43 11.39
CA VAL A 78 1.85 -5.15 12.06
C VAL A 78 0.78 -4.18 12.54
N PHE A 79 1.18 -3.07 13.15
CA PHE A 79 0.25 -2.03 13.59
C PHE A 79 -0.56 -1.49 12.40
N HIS A 80 0.11 -1.12 11.31
CA HIS A 80 -0.54 -0.56 10.12
C HIS A 80 -1.54 -1.54 9.47
N LEU A 81 -1.18 -2.82 9.38
CA LEU A 81 -2.08 -3.87 8.89
C LEU A 81 -3.29 -4.09 9.81
N ASN A 82 -3.10 -4.03 11.13
CA ASN A 82 -4.18 -4.18 12.10
C ASN A 82 -5.11 -2.96 12.13
N ASP A 83 -4.60 -1.75 11.92
CA ASP A 83 -5.40 -0.52 11.81
C ASP A 83 -6.35 -0.62 10.61
N LEU A 84 -5.84 -1.05 9.44
CA LEU A 84 -6.69 -1.34 8.29
C LEU A 84 -7.74 -2.41 8.60
N LYS A 85 -7.34 -3.54 9.21
CA LYS A 85 -8.27 -4.61 9.57
C LYS A 85 -9.39 -4.10 10.47
N PHE A 86 -9.05 -3.25 11.43
CA PHE A 86 -10.00 -2.62 12.33
C PHE A 86 -10.96 -1.69 11.58
N ASP A 87 -10.44 -0.77 10.75
CA ASP A 87 -11.26 0.16 9.95
C ASP A 87 -12.26 -0.58 9.06
N LEU A 88 -11.82 -1.65 8.38
CA LEU A 88 -12.69 -2.48 7.54
C LEU A 88 -13.78 -3.21 8.37
N ALA A 89 -13.43 -3.71 9.55
CA ALA A 89 -14.39 -4.38 10.43
C ALA A 89 -15.47 -3.41 10.93
N GLN A 90 -15.10 -2.17 11.28
CA GLN A 90 -16.05 -1.15 11.76
C GLN A 90 -17.12 -0.81 10.71
N MET A 91 -16.73 -0.71 9.43
CA MET A 91 -17.67 -0.36 8.36
C MET A 91 -18.53 -1.52 7.87
N THR A 92 -18.17 -2.78 8.17
CA THR A 92 -18.82 -3.97 7.60
C THR A 92 -20.35 -4.00 7.83
N SER A 93 -20.82 -3.53 8.99
CA SER A 93 -22.26 -3.55 9.33
C SER A 93 -23.11 -2.61 8.46
N SER A 94 -22.58 -1.44 8.11
CA SER A 94 -23.26 -0.37 7.36
C SER A 94 -22.85 -0.33 5.88
N ALA A 95 -21.87 -1.13 5.48
CA ALA A 95 -21.34 -1.20 4.13
C ALA A 95 -22.35 -1.74 3.10
N SER A 96 -22.16 -1.34 1.85
CA SER A 96 -22.88 -1.89 0.70
C SER A 96 -22.56 -3.38 0.52
N GLU A 97 -23.39 -4.12 -0.22
CA GLU A 97 -23.13 -5.53 -0.48
C GLU A 97 -21.82 -5.75 -1.26
N THR A 98 -21.49 -4.84 -2.18
CA THR A 98 -20.21 -4.85 -2.91
C THR A 98 -19.03 -4.71 -1.95
N ASP A 99 -19.05 -3.72 -1.06
CA ASP A 99 -17.98 -3.50 -0.09
C ASP A 99 -17.85 -4.70 0.87
N LYS A 100 -18.98 -5.27 1.33
CA LYS A 100 -18.98 -6.49 2.17
C LYS A 100 -18.32 -7.66 1.46
N ASN A 101 -18.55 -7.83 0.16
CA ASN A 101 -17.92 -8.88 -0.63
C ASN A 101 -16.40 -8.67 -0.75
N LEU A 102 -15.95 -7.43 -0.96
CA LEU A 102 -14.52 -7.08 -1.00
C LEU A 102 -13.83 -7.33 0.35
N ILE A 103 -14.47 -6.94 1.46
CA ILE A 103 -13.95 -7.20 2.82
C ILE A 103 -13.88 -8.70 3.10
N LYS A 104 -14.93 -9.46 2.75
CA LYS A 104 -14.97 -10.91 2.94
C LYS A 104 -13.92 -11.63 2.09
N GLN A 105 -13.68 -11.15 0.87
CA GLN A 105 -12.59 -11.63 0.03
C GLN A 105 -11.25 -11.41 0.70
N LEU A 106 -11.00 -10.20 1.22
CA LEU A 106 -9.76 -9.89 1.94
C LEU A 106 -9.59 -10.76 3.19
N ASP A 107 -10.64 -10.98 3.97
CA ASP A 107 -10.59 -11.84 5.16
C ASP A 107 -10.22 -13.29 4.82
N ARG A 108 -10.82 -13.83 3.77
CA ARG A 108 -10.54 -15.18 3.27
C ARG A 108 -9.13 -15.30 2.67
N ASP A 109 -8.73 -14.35 1.83
CA ASP A 109 -7.55 -14.49 0.97
C ASP A 109 -6.27 -13.92 1.63
N TYR A 110 -6.41 -13.07 2.66
CA TYR A 110 -5.30 -12.37 3.31
C TYR A 110 -5.16 -12.64 4.82
N TRP A 111 -6.18 -12.35 5.64
CA TRP A 111 -6.00 -12.36 7.10
C TRP A 111 -5.65 -13.74 7.66
N HIS A 112 -6.12 -14.79 6.98
CA HIS A 112 -5.84 -16.19 7.33
C HIS A 112 -4.75 -16.85 6.46
N SER A 113 -4.13 -16.12 5.55
CA SER A 113 -3.12 -16.67 4.64
C SER A 113 -1.73 -16.76 5.28
N VAL A 114 -0.85 -17.53 4.66
CA VAL A 114 0.60 -17.54 4.93
C VAL A 114 1.30 -16.43 4.11
N PRO A 115 2.46 -15.90 4.57
CA PRO A 115 3.14 -16.22 5.83
C PRO A 115 2.40 -15.66 7.05
N LEU A 116 2.62 -16.27 8.22
CA LEU A 116 2.34 -15.61 9.50
C LEU A 116 3.49 -14.64 9.79
N ILE A 117 3.18 -13.48 10.37
CA ILE A 117 4.20 -12.49 10.70
C ILE A 117 4.95 -12.94 11.96
N ASN A 118 6.17 -13.45 11.78
CA ASN A 118 7.04 -13.91 12.86
C ASN A 118 8.30 -13.03 13.01
N ASP A 119 8.69 -12.39 11.92
CA ASP A 119 9.91 -11.58 11.77
C ASP A 119 9.65 -10.45 10.77
N THR A 120 10.68 -9.64 10.52
CA THR A 120 10.58 -8.46 9.66
C THR A 120 10.35 -8.84 8.20
N ASP A 121 11.01 -9.89 7.70
CA ASP A 121 10.86 -10.39 6.33
C ASP A 121 9.43 -10.87 6.04
N SER A 122 8.87 -11.67 6.96
CA SER A 122 7.47 -12.11 6.86
C SER A 122 6.48 -10.95 7.00
N ALA A 123 6.79 -9.89 7.76
CA ALA A 123 5.96 -8.68 7.82
C ALA A 123 5.95 -7.93 6.48
N PHE A 124 7.11 -7.74 5.86
CA PHE A 124 7.23 -7.13 4.53
C PHE A 124 6.50 -7.96 3.48
N THR A 125 6.74 -9.26 3.44
CA THR A 125 6.06 -10.19 2.52
C THR A 125 4.55 -10.12 2.69
N LYS A 126 4.06 -10.04 3.94
CA LYS A 126 2.63 -9.89 4.21
C LYS A 126 2.12 -8.56 3.67
N TYR A 127 2.82 -7.45 3.92
CA TYR A 127 2.44 -6.14 3.41
C TYR A 127 2.39 -6.08 1.87
N GLU A 128 3.38 -6.64 1.18
CA GLU A 128 3.38 -6.75 -0.29
C GLU A 128 2.20 -7.58 -0.82
N TYR A 129 1.83 -8.63 -0.08
CA TYR A 129 0.71 -9.48 -0.47
C TYR A 129 -0.64 -8.75 -0.40
N ILE A 130 -0.88 -7.89 0.59
CA ILE A 130 -2.12 -7.09 0.60
C ILE A 130 -2.17 -6.08 -0.54
N LEU A 131 -1.04 -5.46 -0.89
CA LEU A 131 -0.97 -4.56 -2.06
C LEU A 131 -1.32 -5.31 -3.35
N THR A 132 -0.91 -6.58 -3.46
CA THR A 132 -1.27 -7.44 -4.61
C THR A 132 -2.76 -7.76 -4.64
N ILE A 133 -3.38 -7.99 -3.48
CA ILE A 133 -4.83 -8.23 -3.40
C ILE A 133 -5.61 -6.97 -3.80
N PHE A 134 -5.18 -5.78 -3.37
CA PHE A 134 -5.82 -4.53 -3.79
C PHE A 134 -5.74 -4.29 -5.28
N ASP A 135 -4.59 -4.57 -5.89
CA ASP A 135 -4.39 -4.47 -7.34
C ASP A 135 -5.37 -5.40 -8.10
N HIS A 136 -5.46 -6.66 -7.66
CA HIS A 136 -6.41 -7.62 -8.23
C HIS A 136 -7.87 -7.19 -8.01
N GLN A 137 -8.20 -6.66 -6.83
CA GLN A 137 -9.55 -6.17 -6.54
C GLN A 137 -9.90 -4.96 -7.42
N MET A 138 -8.95 -4.06 -7.67
CA MET A 138 -9.10 -2.94 -8.60
C MET A 138 -9.42 -3.43 -10.01
N GLU A 139 -8.61 -4.35 -10.54
CA GLU A 139 -8.78 -4.87 -11.90
C GLU A 139 -10.13 -5.56 -12.13
N HIS A 140 -10.65 -6.24 -11.11
CA HIS A 140 -11.83 -7.09 -11.25
C HIS A 140 -13.14 -6.50 -10.72
N ASN A 141 -13.10 -5.50 -9.83
CA ASN A 141 -14.29 -4.99 -9.14
C ASN A 141 -14.56 -3.52 -9.38
N VAL A 142 -13.61 -2.77 -9.96
CA VAL A 142 -13.84 -1.38 -10.37
C VAL A 142 -14.30 -1.37 -11.81
N HIS A 143 -15.50 -0.84 -12.04
CA HIS A 143 -16.11 -0.76 -13.36
C HIS A 143 -16.44 0.67 -13.76
N SER A 144 -16.48 1.57 -12.78
CA SER A 144 -16.74 2.99 -12.92
C SER A 144 -16.04 3.78 -11.83
N PRO A 145 -15.85 5.10 -12.01
CA PRO A 145 -15.22 5.95 -11.00
C PRO A 145 -16.02 6.01 -9.70
N ALA A 146 -17.35 5.87 -9.77
CA ALA A 146 -18.21 5.85 -8.59
C ALA A 146 -17.95 4.65 -7.68
N ASP A 147 -17.38 3.56 -8.20
CA ASP A 147 -16.99 2.41 -7.38
C ASP A 147 -15.85 2.79 -6.43
N LEU A 148 -14.97 3.72 -6.80
CA LEU A 148 -13.85 4.19 -5.95
C LEU A 148 -14.30 5.15 -4.85
N GLU A 149 -15.50 5.70 -4.97
CA GLU A 149 -16.06 6.60 -3.96
C GLU A 149 -16.66 5.86 -2.76
N THR A 150 -16.69 4.52 -2.79
CA THR A 150 -17.24 3.71 -1.71
C THR A 150 -16.37 3.80 -0.45
N PRO A 151 -16.98 3.59 0.74
CA PRO A 151 -16.22 3.57 1.99
C PRO A 151 -15.04 2.59 1.98
N TYR A 152 -15.16 1.48 1.24
CA TYR A 152 -14.08 0.51 1.11
C TYR A 152 -12.84 1.10 0.45
N TRP A 153 -12.98 1.67 -0.75
CA TRP A 153 -11.84 2.19 -1.49
C TRP A 153 -11.24 3.44 -0.84
N LYS A 154 -12.06 4.25 -0.17
CA LYS A 154 -11.56 5.36 0.67
C LYS A 154 -10.72 4.89 1.85
N THR A 155 -11.07 3.75 2.44
CA THR A 155 -10.29 3.14 3.53
C THR A 155 -8.97 2.58 2.99
N VAL A 156 -9.00 1.94 1.82
CA VAL A 156 -7.78 1.48 1.12
C VAL A 156 -6.87 2.65 0.78
N GLU A 157 -7.42 3.73 0.23
CA GLU A 157 -6.66 4.95 -0.09
C GLU A 157 -6.01 5.54 1.17
N LYS A 158 -6.76 5.70 2.26
CA LYS A 158 -6.23 6.15 3.56
C LYS A 158 -5.05 5.29 4.00
N PHE A 159 -5.20 3.96 3.93
CA PHE A 159 -4.13 3.02 4.28
C PHE A 159 -2.88 3.19 3.40
N LEU A 160 -3.06 3.43 2.10
CA LEU A 160 -1.96 3.66 1.15
C LEU A 160 -1.31 5.05 1.33
N LEU A 161 -2.01 6.04 1.87
CA LEU A 161 -1.45 7.38 2.10
C LEU A 161 -0.57 7.47 3.35
N VAL A 162 -0.77 6.59 4.34
CA VAL A 162 0.10 6.53 5.52
C VAL A 162 1.50 6.10 5.11
N SER A 163 2.50 6.96 5.36
CA SER A 163 3.90 6.62 5.10
C SER A 163 4.38 5.52 6.03
N LEU A 164 4.99 4.46 5.47
CA LEU A 164 5.64 3.39 6.23
C LEU A 164 6.80 3.91 7.09
N PHE A 165 7.43 4.99 6.64
CA PHE A 165 8.54 5.66 7.31
C PHE A 165 8.38 7.17 7.11
N GLY A 166 8.22 7.90 8.21
CA GLY A 166 8.10 9.36 8.26
C GLY A 166 9.09 9.93 9.27
#